data_AF-A0A1S3QM73-F1
#
_entry.id   AF-A0A1S3QM73-F1
#
_cell.length_a   1.000
_cell.length_b   1.000
_cell.length_c   1.000
_cell.angle_alpha   90.00
_cell.angle_beta   90.00
_cell.angle_gamma   90.00
#
_symmetry.space_group_name_H-M   'P 1'
#
loop_
_entity.id
_entity.type
_entity.pdbx_description
1 polymer ?
#
loop_
_entity_poly.entity_id
_entity_poly.type
_entity_poly.pdbx_seq_one_letter_code
_entity_poly.pdbx_strand_id
1 'polypeptide(L)'
;ALVKQLDTILSTLNDILNESSKLLSELRQEAAVCLGLLCTALSYEAERIFKWMFVKFSSSTRDEVRLLYLVAAYRALEAAGERKAFSPVMQLVMSSLQSILENLDTPELLCQSVRCILQVARCYPHVFSTNFRDTVDILVGWHIDHTQKQSLTQQVSGQYTQMFSIFLSV
;
A
#
# COMPACT_ATOMS: atom_id res chain seq x y z
N ALA A 1 26.78 4.88 -6.25
CA ALA A 1 26.78 5.95 -5.23
C ALA A 1 25.47 5.99 -4.45
N LEU A 2 24.31 6.03 -5.13
CA LEU A 2 22.99 6.14 -4.49
C LEU A 2 22.64 4.98 -3.54
N VAL A 3 22.94 3.73 -3.90
CA VAL A 3 22.72 2.56 -3.01
C VAL A 3 23.45 2.68 -1.67
N LYS A 4 24.66 3.25 -1.69
CA LYS A 4 25.46 3.47 -0.46
C LYS A 4 24.83 4.50 0.48
N GLN A 5 23.94 5.34 -0.05
CA GLN A 5 23.21 6.37 0.69
C GLN A 5 21.76 5.94 0.98
N LEU A 6 21.34 4.74 0.58
CA LEU A 6 19.95 4.30 0.70
C LEU A 6 19.47 4.35 2.15
N ASP A 7 20.27 3.87 3.10
CA ASP A 7 19.91 3.90 4.52
C ASP A 7 19.73 5.32 5.04
N THR A 8 20.62 6.25 4.65
CA THR A 8 20.52 7.67 4.99
C THR A 8 19.23 8.26 4.43
N ILE A 9 18.93 8.00 3.15
CA ILE A 9 17.73 8.52 2.48
C ILE A 9 16.45 7.96 3.13
N LEU A 10 16.40 6.65 3.39
CA LEU A 10 15.27 6.02 4.05
C LEU A 10 15.06 6.56 5.47
N SER A 11 16.15 6.81 6.21
CA SER A 11 16.08 7.45 7.53
C SER A 11 15.50 8.85 7.44
N THR A 12 16.02 9.69 6.54
CA THR A 12 15.52 11.07 6.37
C THR A 12 14.05 11.09 5.95
N LEU A 13 13.65 10.24 5.02
CA LEU A 13 12.24 10.13 4.62
C LEU A 13 11.37 9.67 5.79
N ASN A 14 11.80 8.66 6.55
CA ASN A 14 11.11 8.22 7.76
C ASN A 14 10.91 9.37 8.76
N ASP A 15 11.92 10.20 8.98
CA ASP A 15 11.84 11.32 9.92
C ASP A 15 10.79 12.34 9.46
N ILE A 16 10.78 12.66 8.15
CA ILE A 16 9.76 13.55 7.56
C ILE A 16 8.37 12.93 7.71
N LEU A 17 8.18 11.65 7.38
CA LEU A 17 6.87 10.97 7.47
C LEU A 17 6.32 10.94 8.90
N ASN A 18 7.21 10.84 9.90
CA ASN A 18 6.86 10.82 11.33
C ASN A 18 6.66 12.21 11.94
N GLU A 19 6.88 13.28 11.19
CA GLU A 19 6.67 14.63 11.69
C GLU A 19 5.23 14.82 12.20
N SER A 20 5.09 15.51 13.33
CA SER A 20 3.81 15.64 14.05
C SER A 20 3.03 16.89 13.63
N SER A 21 3.74 17.89 13.08
CA SER A 21 3.12 19.16 12.68
C SER A 21 2.14 18.98 11.53
N LYS A 22 0.87 19.37 11.76
CA LYS A 22 -0.17 19.39 10.72
C LYS A 22 0.16 20.35 9.57
N LEU A 23 0.94 21.40 9.84
CA LEU A 23 1.41 22.36 8.84
C LEU A 23 2.31 21.71 7.78
N LEU A 24 2.93 20.57 8.11
CA LEU A 24 3.81 19.82 7.22
C LEU A 24 3.10 18.62 6.57
N SER A 25 1.77 18.58 6.59
CA SER A 25 0.99 17.47 6.01
C SER A 25 1.26 17.28 4.51
N GLU A 26 1.35 18.36 3.73
CA GLU A 26 1.71 18.29 2.30
C GLU A 26 3.13 17.75 2.10
N LEU A 27 4.10 18.25 2.88
CA LEU A 27 5.48 17.76 2.83
C LEU A 27 5.56 16.25 3.13
N ARG A 28 4.77 15.77 4.10
CA ARG A 28 4.68 14.35 4.45
C ARG A 28 4.14 13.51 3.29
N GLN A 29 3.12 14.01 2.59
CA GLN A 29 2.57 13.35 1.40
C GLN A 29 3.61 13.30 0.27
N GLU A 30 4.29 14.40 -0.01
CA GLU A 30 5.35 14.45 -1.02
C GLU A 30 6.52 13.52 -0.67
N ALA A 31 6.90 13.41 0.62
CA ALA A 31 7.90 12.46 1.07
C ALA A 31 7.47 10.99 0.84
N ALA A 32 6.19 10.67 1.05
CA ALA A 32 5.65 9.34 0.77
C ALA A 32 5.68 9.04 -0.74
N VAL A 33 5.31 10.00 -1.58
CA VAL A 33 5.41 9.88 -3.04
C VAL A 33 6.88 9.68 -3.46
N CYS A 34 7.80 10.49 -2.92
CA CYS A 34 9.24 10.36 -3.18
C CYS A 34 9.77 8.98 -2.81
N LEU A 35 9.35 8.42 -1.67
CA LEU A 35 9.72 7.07 -1.24
C LEU A 35 9.25 6.01 -2.24
N GLY A 36 8.02 6.11 -2.76
CA GLY A 36 7.51 5.19 -3.78
C GLY A 36 8.28 5.29 -5.11
N LEU A 37 8.60 6.50 -5.54
CA LEU A 37 9.41 6.75 -6.74
C LEU A 37 10.84 6.25 -6.57
N LEU A 38 11.45 6.43 -5.39
CA LEU A 38 12.77 5.90 -5.05
C LEU A 38 12.78 4.36 -5.16
N CYS A 39 11.76 3.70 -4.62
CA CYS A 39 11.61 2.24 -4.73
C CYS A 39 11.59 1.78 -6.20
N THR A 40 10.88 2.51 -7.06
CA THR A 40 10.79 2.22 -8.49
C THR A 40 12.10 2.47 -9.22
N ALA A 41 12.76 3.60 -8.93
CA ALA A 41 14.05 3.96 -9.52
C ALA A 41 15.17 2.99 -9.11
N LEU A 42 15.07 2.42 -7.91
CA LEU A 42 15.97 1.41 -7.38
C LEU A 42 15.33 0.02 -7.37
N SER A 43 14.68 -0.38 -8.47
CA SER A 43 13.91 -1.64 -8.53
C SER A 43 14.71 -2.89 -8.15
N TYR A 44 16.04 -2.88 -8.32
CA TYR A 44 16.93 -3.95 -7.89
C TYR A 44 17.11 -4.05 -6.36
N GLU A 45 16.76 -3.00 -5.59
CA GLU A 45 16.67 -2.98 -4.12
C GLU A 45 15.20 -3.02 -3.64
N ALA A 46 14.23 -3.23 -4.54
CA ALA A 46 12.81 -3.11 -4.20
C ALA A 46 12.40 -4.02 -3.04
N GLU A 47 12.92 -5.25 -2.97
CA GLU A 47 12.63 -6.17 -1.87
C GLU A 47 12.97 -5.56 -0.50
N ARG A 48 14.18 -4.98 -0.40
CA ARG A 48 14.67 -4.34 0.81
C ARG A 48 13.82 -3.13 1.18
N ILE A 49 13.47 -2.30 0.19
CA ILE A 49 12.68 -1.08 0.42
C ILE A 49 11.24 -1.43 0.83
N PHE A 50 10.58 -2.40 0.17
CA PHE A 50 9.24 -2.87 0.56
C PHE A 50 9.24 -3.50 1.95
N LYS A 51 10.20 -4.38 2.27
CA LYS A 51 10.34 -4.94 3.62
C LYS A 51 10.48 -3.83 4.66
N TRP A 52 11.33 -2.84 4.38
CA TRP A 52 11.52 -1.70 5.27
C TRP A 52 10.22 -0.89 5.46
N MET A 53 9.49 -0.59 4.38
CA MET A 53 8.21 0.13 4.46
C MET A 53 7.18 -0.63 5.30
N PHE A 54 7.04 -1.94 5.09
CA PHE A 54 6.06 -2.74 5.83
C PHE A 54 6.45 -2.94 7.29
N VAL A 55 7.75 -3.07 7.62
CA VAL A 55 8.21 -3.05 9.02
C VAL A 55 7.88 -1.72 9.69
N LYS A 56 8.13 -0.59 9.01
CA LYS A 56 7.81 0.74 9.54
C LYS A 56 6.31 0.94 9.74
N PHE A 57 5.51 0.50 8.78
CA PHE A 57 4.04 0.45 8.89
C PHE A 57 3.62 -0.31 10.15
N SER A 58 4.07 -1.55 10.32
CA SER A 58 3.66 -2.41 11.45
C SER A 58 4.16 -1.89 12.80
N SER A 59 5.29 -1.18 12.84
CA SER A 59 5.83 -0.59 14.07
C SER A 59 5.15 0.71 14.50
N SER A 60 4.42 1.36 13.61
CA SER A 60 3.79 2.66 13.88
C SER A 60 2.46 2.47 14.61
N THR A 61 2.25 3.21 15.69
CA THR A 61 0.96 3.30 16.39
C THR A 61 0.08 4.45 15.86
N ARG A 62 0.62 5.27 14.95
CA ARG A 62 -0.06 6.43 14.36
C ARG A 62 -0.60 6.08 12.98
N ASP A 63 -1.93 6.03 12.87
CA ASP A 63 -2.61 5.66 11.63
C ASP A 63 -2.31 6.62 10.48
N GLU A 64 -2.11 7.92 10.74
CA GLU A 64 -1.73 8.88 9.72
C GLU A 64 -0.32 8.62 9.15
N VAL A 65 0.58 8.03 9.95
CA VAL A 65 1.91 7.62 9.48
C VAL A 65 1.81 6.29 8.71
N ARG A 66 1.01 5.34 9.21
CA ARG A 66 0.72 4.06 8.53
C ARG A 66 0.13 4.31 7.14
N LEU A 67 -0.81 5.24 7.01
CA LEU A 67 -1.38 5.67 5.74
C LEU A 67 -0.31 6.15 4.76
N LEU A 68 0.68 6.93 5.21
CA LEU A 68 1.76 7.42 4.35
C LEU A 68 2.62 6.28 3.80
N TYR A 69 2.89 5.23 4.57
CA TYR A 69 3.62 4.06 4.07
C TYR A 69 2.82 3.29 3.02
N LEU A 70 1.49 3.18 3.17
CA LEU A 70 0.63 2.60 2.13
C LEU A 70 0.52 3.51 0.89
N VAL A 71 0.56 4.83 1.06
CA VAL A 71 0.67 5.78 -0.07
C VAL A 71 1.98 5.56 -0.82
N ALA A 72 3.12 5.43 -0.12
CA ALA A 72 4.41 5.15 -0.73
C ALA A 72 4.41 3.81 -1.49
N ALA A 73 3.85 2.75 -0.88
CA ALA A 73 3.72 1.44 -1.52
C ALA A 73 2.84 1.50 -2.77
N TYR A 74 1.68 2.16 -2.71
CA TYR A 74 0.81 2.39 -3.86
C TYR A 74 1.55 3.14 -4.98
N ARG A 75 2.25 4.23 -4.65
CA ARG A 75 3.00 5.02 -5.63
C ARG A 75 4.13 4.24 -6.28
N ALA A 76 4.81 3.37 -5.55
CA ALA A 76 5.78 2.44 -6.14
C ALA A 76 5.11 1.50 -7.15
N LEU A 77 4.00 0.85 -6.76
CA LEU A 77 3.26 -0.08 -7.61
C LEU A 77 2.70 0.58 -8.86
N GLU A 78 2.19 1.80 -8.74
CA GLU A 78 1.68 2.61 -9.83
C GLU A 78 2.81 3.01 -10.81
N ALA A 79 3.94 3.49 -10.28
CA ALA A 79 5.08 3.93 -11.08
C ALA A 79 5.82 2.78 -11.77
N ALA A 80 5.83 1.57 -11.19
CA ALA A 80 6.35 0.38 -11.85
C ALA A 80 5.59 0.05 -13.15
N GLY A 81 4.30 0.41 -13.21
CA GLY A 81 3.45 0.32 -14.39
C GLY A 81 3.49 -1.05 -15.09
N GLU A 82 3.30 -1.03 -16.40
CA GLU A 82 3.33 -2.23 -17.26
C GLU A 82 4.75 -2.82 -17.44
N ARG A 83 5.80 -2.11 -17.01
CA ARG A 83 7.19 -2.61 -17.11
C ARG A 83 7.45 -3.81 -16.21
N LYS A 84 6.51 -4.11 -15.30
CA LYS A 84 6.55 -5.24 -14.37
C LYS A 84 7.89 -5.32 -13.61
N ALA A 85 8.45 -4.15 -13.28
CA ALA A 85 9.79 -3.99 -12.68
C ALA A 85 9.92 -4.69 -11.32
N PHE A 86 8.81 -5.01 -10.67
CA PHE A 86 8.76 -5.67 -9.37
C PHE A 86 8.34 -7.14 -9.46
N SER A 87 8.33 -7.76 -10.64
CA SER A 87 7.97 -9.18 -10.80
C SER A 87 8.65 -10.11 -9.78
N PRO A 88 9.96 -9.99 -9.49
CA PRO A 88 10.64 -10.88 -8.54
C PRO A 88 10.15 -10.75 -7.10
N VAL A 89 9.61 -9.58 -6.73
CA VAL A 89 9.26 -9.24 -5.33
C VAL A 89 7.75 -9.21 -5.09
N MET A 90 6.94 -9.36 -6.13
CA MET A 90 5.50 -9.12 -6.04
C MET A 90 4.78 -10.12 -5.12
N GLN A 91 5.24 -11.37 -5.06
CA GLN A 91 4.72 -12.37 -4.11
C GLN A 91 4.92 -11.94 -2.65
N LEU A 92 6.08 -11.34 -2.34
CA LEU A 92 6.34 -10.78 -1.01
C LEU A 92 5.43 -9.58 -0.72
N VAL A 93 5.28 -8.69 -1.70
CA VAL A 93 4.43 -7.50 -1.56
C VAL A 93 2.98 -7.91 -1.31
N MET A 94 2.45 -8.84 -2.09
CA MET A 94 1.07 -9.34 -1.94
C MET A 94 0.87 -10.02 -0.58
N SER A 95 1.79 -10.90 -0.17
CA SER A 95 1.73 -11.56 1.14
C SER A 95 1.73 -10.54 2.30
N SER A 96 2.54 -9.49 2.18
CA SER A 96 2.60 -8.42 3.19
C SER A 96 1.32 -7.58 3.21
N LEU A 97 0.77 -7.24 2.05
CA LEU A 97 -0.49 -6.51 1.93
C LEU A 97 -1.68 -7.31 2.46
N GLN A 98 -1.72 -8.63 2.23
CA GLN A 98 -2.74 -9.51 2.77
C GLN A 98 -2.66 -9.56 4.30
N SER A 99 -1.46 -9.77 4.86
CA SER A 99 -1.27 -9.73 6.31
C SER A 99 -1.63 -8.38 6.92
N ILE A 100 -1.32 -7.27 6.24
CA ILE A 100 -1.78 -5.95 6.66
C ILE A 100 -3.30 -5.90 6.69
N LEU A 101 -3.97 -6.28 5.60
CA LEU A 101 -5.43 -6.23 5.42
C LEU A 101 -6.18 -6.99 6.52
N GLU A 102 -5.65 -8.14 6.95
CA GLU A 102 -6.21 -8.99 8.01
C GLU A 102 -6.15 -8.33 9.40
N ASN A 103 -5.25 -7.36 9.63
CA ASN A 103 -4.97 -6.76 10.93
C ASN A 103 -5.27 -5.25 10.96
N LEU A 104 -6.16 -4.77 10.08
CA LEU A 104 -6.57 -3.37 10.08
C LEU A 104 -7.68 -3.12 11.07
N ASP A 105 -7.61 -1.97 11.72
CA ASP A 105 -8.61 -1.54 12.70
C ASP A 105 -9.35 -0.27 12.26
N THR A 106 -8.83 0.42 11.23
CA THR A 106 -9.45 1.65 10.73
C THR A 106 -9.79 1.59 9.25
N PRO A 107 -10.92 2.21 8.87
CA PRO A 107 -11.38 2.16 7.51
C PRO A 107 -10.51 2.88 6.47
N GLU A 108 -9.83 3.95 6.87
CA GLU A 108 -8.93 4.69 5.99
C GLU A 108 -7.75 3.81 5.57
N LEU A 109 -7.20 3.03 6.51
CA LEU A 109 -6.14 2.06 6.24
C LEU A 109 -6.66 0.94 5.33
N LEU A 110 -7.88 0.46 5.55
CA LEU A 110 -8.52 -0.54 4.69
C LEU A 110 -8.56 -0.03 3.26
N CYS A 111 -9.13 1.16 3.06
CA CYS A 111 -9.30 1.75 1.74
C CYS A 111 -7.96 1.92 1.01
N GLN A 112 -6.90 2.32 1.71
CA GLN A 112 -5.59 2.52 1.09
C GLN A 112 -4.84 1.20 0.85
N SER A 113 -5.01 0.19 1.70
CA SER A 113 -4.47 -1.16 1.51
C SER A 113 -5.10 -1.83 0.30
N VAL A 114 -6.42 -1.75 0.17
CA VAL A 114 -7.16 -2.24 -1.00
C VAL A 114 -6.69 -1.58 -2.28
N ARG A 115 -6.44 -0.25 -2.27
CA ARG A 115 -5.85 0.43 -3.43
C ARG A 115 -4.51 -0.17 -3.87
N CYS A 116 -3.65 -0.54 -2.93
CA CYS A 116 -2.39 -1.22 -3.24
C CYS A 116 -2.67 -2.59 -3.88
N ILE A 117 -3.55 -3.39 -3.27
CA ILE A 117 -3.91 -4.72 -3.77
C ILE A 117 -4.54 -4.65 -5.16
N LEU A 118 -5.42 -3.68 -5.42
CA LEU A 118 -6.00 -3.45 -6.75
C LEU A 118 -4.93 -3.14 -7.79
N GLN A 119 -3.89 -2.40 -7.42
CA GLN A 119 -2.76 -2.13 -8.31
C GLN A 119 -1.95 -3.41 -8.58
N VAL A 120 -1.77 -4.28 -7.59
CA VAL A 120 -1.18 -5.61 -7.78
C VAL A 120 -2.05 -6.46 -8.72
N ALA A 121 -3.36 -6.50 -8.50
CA ALA A 121 -4.30 -7.26 -9.31
C ALA A 121 -4.26 -6.85 -10.79
N ARG A 122 -4.14 -5.54 -11.06
CA ARG A 122 -4.02 -5.00 -12.43
C ARG A 122 -2.72 -5.40 -13.10
N CYS A 123 -1.58 -5.20 -12.43
CA CYS A 123 -0.26 -5.36 -13.05
C CYS A 123 0.26 -6.82 -13.00
N TYR A 124 -0.18 -7.59 -12.00
CA TYR A 124 0.28 -8.94 -11.67
C TYR A 124 -0.90 -9.86 -11.28
N PRO A 125 -1.88 -10.07 -12.17
CA PRO A 125 -3.11 -10.80 -11.85
C PRO A 125 -2.87 -12.21 -11.31
N HIS A 126 -1.87 -12.91 -11.85
CA HIS A 126 -1.46 -14.24 -11.39
C HIS A 126 -1.04 -14.25 -9.91
N VAL A 127 -0.41 -13.19 -9.41
CA VAL A 127 -0.04 -13.05 -7.99
C VAL A 127 -1.28 -12.83 -7.14
N PHE A 128 -2.22 -12.01 -7.59
CA PHE A 128 -3.43 -11.71 -6.83
C PHE A 128 -4.42 -12.88 -6.78
N SER A 129 -4.50 -13.68 -7.84
CA SER A 129 -5.50 -14.74 -8.00
C SER A 129 -5.57 -15.72 -6.81
N THR A 130 -4.43 -15.99 -6.16
CA THR A 130 -4.34 -16.89 -5.00
C THR A 130 -4.93 -16.31 -3.72
N ASN A 131 -5.07 -14.98 -3.64
CA ASN A 131 -5.54 -14.26 -2.45
C ASN A 131 -6.94 -13.64 -2.64
N PHE A 132 -7.50 -13.74 -3.85
CA PHE A 132 -8.78 -13.09 -4.21
C PHE A 132 -9.90 -13.41 -3.24
N ARG A 133 -10.09 -14.69 -2.91
CA ARG A 133 -11.17 -15.13 -2.02
C ARG A 133 -11.05 -14.50 -0.64
N ASP A 134 -9.85 -14.52 -0.05
CA ASP A 134 -9.60 -14.00 1.28
C ASP A 134 -9.71 -12.48 1.31
N THR A 135 -9.22 -11.79 0.27
CA THR A 135 -9.40 -10.35 0.12
C THR A 135 -10.88 -9.96 0.04
N VAL A 136 -11.69 -10.69 -0.76
CA VAL A 136 -13.13 -10.44 -0.86
C VAL A 136 -13.82 -10.71 0.48
N ASP A 137 -13.53 -11.83 1.14
CA ASP A 137 -14.15 -12.20 2.41
C ASP A 137 -13.95 -11.13 3.49
N ILE A 138 -12.72 -10.62 3.62
CA ILE A 138 -12.39 -9.53 4.56
C ILE A 138 -13.20 -8.30 4.22
N LEU A 139 -13.19 -7.87 2.96
CA LEU A 139 -13.94 -6.68 2.57
C LEU A 139 -15.45 -6.86 2.82
N VAL A 140 -15.98 -8.10 2.76
CA VAL A 140 -17.42 -8.36 2.91
C VAL A 140 -17.76 -8.19 4.38
N GLY A 141 -16.89 -8.72 5.25
CA GLY A 141 -16.92 -8.46 6.68
C GLY A 141 -16.97 -6.96 6.99
N TRP A 142 -16.10 -6.16 6.37
CA TRP A 142 -16.10 -4.70 6.54
C TRP A 142 -17.34 -4.00 5.99
N HIS A 143 -17.92 -4.49 4.88
CA HIS A 143 -19.11 -3.88 4.27
C HIS A 143 -20.38 -4.13 5.10
N ILE A 144 -20.49 -5.30 5.72
CA ILE A 144 -21.64 -5.72 6.53
C ILE A 144 -21.49 -5.25 7.99
N ASP A 145 -20.35 -4.69 8.40
CA ASP A 145 -20.20 -4.10 9.72
C ASP A 145 -21.07 -2.84 9.89
N HIS A 146 -22.18 -2.99 10.63
CA HIS A 146 -23.19 -1.95 10.86
C HIS A 146 -22.72 -0.86 11.84
N THR A 147 -21.53 -0.97 12.42
CA THR A 147 -20.93 0.06 13.27
C THR A 147 -20.18 1.14 12.48
N GLN A 148 -20.00 0.92 11.17
CA GLN A 148 -19.25 1.83 10.30
C GLN A 148 -20.09 3.00 9.80
N LYS A 149 -19.44 4.16 9.60
CA LYS A 149 -20.10 5.34 9.01
C LYS A 149 -20.53 5.06 7.58
N GLN A 150 -21.73 5.52 7.22
CA GLN A 150 -22.34 5.31 5.90
C GLN A 150 -21.47 5.79 4.71
N SER A 151 -20.65 6.83 4.93
CA SER A 151 -19.66 7.34 3.95
C SER A 151 -18.58 6.31 3.60
N LEU A 152 -18.21 5.48 4.57
CA LEU A 152 -17.26 4.41 4.36
C LEU A 152 -17.87 3.26 3.55
N THR A 153 -19.11 2.88 3.87
CA THR A 153 -19.84 1.84 3.15
C THR A 153 -19.92 2.14 1.65
N GLN A 154 -20.09 3.41 1.28
CA GLN A 154 -20.07 3.87 -0.12
C GLN A 154 -18.67 3.86 -0.76
N GLN A 155 -17.62 4.21 -0.02
CA GLN A 155 -16.25 4.16 -0.54
C GLN A 155 -15.79 2.72 -0.76
N VAL A 156 -16.10 1.83 0.19
CA VAL A 156 -15.82 0.39 0.11
C VAL A 156 -16.59 -0.24 -1.05
N SER A 157 -17.88 0.07 -1.24
CA SER A 157 -18.67 -0.46 -2.36
C SER A 157 -18.15 -0.03 -3.75
N GLY A 158 -17.61 1.18 -3.86
CA GLY A 158 -16.92 1.64 -5.07
C GLY A 158 -15.65 0.85 -5.37
N GLN A 159 -14.81 0.62 -4.34
CA GLN A 159 -13.59 -0.20 -4.48
C GLN A 159 -13.92 -1.65 -4.82
N TYR A 160 -14.98 -2.18 -4.24
CA TYR A 160 -15.54 -3.50 -4.56
C TYR A 160 -15.91 -3.66 -6.02
N THR A 161 -16.70 -2.72 -6.53
CA THR A 161 -17.17 -2.75 -7.92
C THR A 161 -15.97 -2.70 -8.88
N GLN A 162 -14.94 -1.93 -8.52
CA GLN A 162 -13.69 -1.86 -9.27
C GLN A 162 -12.90 -3.18 -9.19
N MET A 163 -12.83 -3.82 -8.01
CA MET A 163 -12.17 -5.11 -7.83
C MET A 163 -12.86 -6.22 -8.64
N PHE A 164 -14.19 -6.30 -8.58
CA PHE A 164 -14.99 -7.23 -9.36
C PHE A 164 -14.83 -6.99 -10.87
N SER A 165 -14.82 -5.72 -11.31
CA SER A 165 -14.62 -5.36 -12.72
C SER A 165 -13.25 -5.79 -13.24
N ILE A 166 -12.18 -5.59 -12.45
CA ILE A 166 -10.82 -6.04 -12.79
C ILE A 166 -10.78 -7.57 -12.85
N PHE A 167 -11.41 -8.27 -11.89
CA PHE A 167 -11.42 -9.72 -11.88
C PHE A 167 -12.19 -10.33 -13.06
N LEU A 168 -13.27 -9.68 -13.54
CA LEU A 168 -14.02 -10.13 -14.72
C LEU A 168 -13.31 -9.86 -16.05
N SER A 169 -12.25 -9.04 -16.04
CA SER A 169 -11.49 -8.65 -17.24
C SER A 169 -10.13 -9.35 -17.35
N VAL A 170 -9.81 -10.24 -16.42
CA VAL A 170 -8.62 -11.11 -16.37
C VAL A 170 -9.07 -12.55 -16.53
#